data_AF-A0A527CSC3-F1
#
_entry.id   AF-A0A527CSC3-F1
#
_cell.length_a   1.000
_cell.length_b   1.000
_cell.length_c   1.000
_cell.angle_alpha   90.00
_cell.angle_beta   90.00
_cell.angle_gamma   90.00
#
_symmetry.space_group_name_H-M   'P 1'
#
loop_
_entity.id
_entity.type
_entity.pdbx_description
1 polymer ?
#
loop_
_entity_poly.entity_id
_entity_poly.type
_entity_poly.pdbx_seq_one_letter_code
_entity_poly.pdbx_strand_id
1 'polypeptide(L)' 'YKGSTSLDAGLVGAAQAVEHYEIARYGTLIAWATALGKDDVVELLNATLEEEKATDGALTSLGEGGVNDRAAELQ' A
#
# COMPACT_ATOMS: atom_id res chain seq x y z
N TYR A 1 -23.34 -5.67 -9.23
CA TYR A 1 -21.87 -5.73 -9.05
C TYR A 1 -21.31 -4.38 -8.67
N LYS A 2 -21.59 -3.29 -9.42
CA LYS A 2 -21.24 -1.93 -8.99
C LYS A 2 -21.87 -1.62 -7.61
N GLY A 3 -21.05 -1.23 -6.64
CA GLY A 3 -21.48 -0.85 -5.29
C GLY A 3 -21.73 -2.02 -4.31
N SER A 4 -21.25 -3.25 -4.60
CA SER A 4 -21.29 -4.32 -3.60
C SER A 4 -20.10 -4.24 -2.64
N THR A 5 -20.33 -4.57 -1.38
CA THR A 5 -19.29 -4.57 -0.33
C THR A 5 -18.17 -5.57 -0.64
N SER A 6 -18.50 -6.67 -1.34
CA SER A 6 -17.52 -7.62 -1.88
C SER A 6 -16.60 -7.04 -2.96
N LEU A 7 -17.08 -6.09 -3.76
CA LEU A 7 -16.26 -5.38 -4.73
C LEU A 7 -15.32 -4.41 -4.01
N ASP A 8 -15.81 -3.70 -2.99
CA ASP A 8 -14.99 -2.78 -2.19
C ASP A 8 -13.85 -3.53 -1.48
N ALA A 9 -14.12 -4.71 -0.90
CA ALA A 9 -13.09 -5.56 -0.31
C ALA A 9 -12.05 -6.02 -1.34
N GLY A 10 -12.50 -6.39 -2.54
CA GLY A 10 -11.61 -6.73 -3.65
C GLY A 10 -10.74 -5.55 -4.12
N LEU A 11 -11.29 -4.34 -4.15
CA LEU A 11 -10.55 -3.11 -4.49
C LEU A 11 -9.51 -2.76 -3.43
N VAL A 12 -9.85 -2.86 -2.14
CA VAL A 12 -8.91 -2.66 -1.03
C VAL A 12 -7.76 -3.66 -1.13
N GLY A 13 -8.06 -4.95 -1.27
CA GLY A 13 -7.01 -5.98 -1.39
C GLY A 13 -6.12 -5.80 -2.61
N ALA A 14 -6.69 -5.39 -3.76
CA ALA A 14 -5.91 -5.09 -4.95
C ALA A 14 -5.01 -3.86 -4.76
N ALA A 15 -5.49 -2.82 -4.09
CA ALA A 15 -4.70 -1.63 -3.77
C ALA A 15 -3.54 -1.98 -2.83
N GLN A 16 -3.78 -2.72 -1.75
CA GLN A 16 -2.70 -3.16 -0.84
C GLN A 16 -1.61 -3.97 -1.54
N ALA A 17 -1.99 -4.81 -2.51
CA ALA A 17 -1.01 -5.55 -3.30
C ALA A 17 -0.11 -4.63 -4.15
N VAL A 18 -0.64 -3.50 -4.63
CA VAL A 18 0.14 -2.47 -5.33
C VAL A 18 1.08 -1.76 -4.35
N GLU A 19 0.59 -1.32 -3.19
CA GLU A 19 1.41 -0.68 -2.16
C GLU A 19 2.58 -1.58 -1.72
N HIS A 20 2.32 -2.87 -1.50
CA HIS A 20 3.37 -3.84 -1.16
C HIS A 20 4.44 -3.97 -2.27
N TYR A 21 4.04 -3.92 -3.54
CA TYR A 21 4.98 -3.92 -4.66
C TYR A 21 5.87 -2.67 -4.62
N GLU A 22 5.28 -1.50 -4.38
CA GLU A 22 5.98 -0.22 -4.32
C GLU A 22 6.94 -0.16 -3.13
N ILE A 23 6.50 -0.53 -1.93
CA ILE A 23 7.33 -0.61 -0.71
C ILE A 23 8.58 -1.48 -0.95
N ALA A 24 8.42 -2.65 -1.55
CA ALA A 24 9.54 -3.54 -1.86
C ALA A 24 10.53 -2.91 -2.86
N ARG A 25 10.02 -2.20 -3.87
CA ARG A 25 10.83 -1.52 -4.88
C ARG A 25 11.57 -0.32 -4.32
N TYR A 26 10.89 0.55 -3.57
CA TYR A 26 11.50 1.71 -2.93
C TYR A 26 12.60 1.28 -1.95
N GLY A 27 12.37 0.24 -1.14
CA GLY A 27 13.40 -0.31 -0.26
C GLY A 27 14.67 -0.75 -1.02
N THR A 28 14.51 -1.39 -2.17
CA THR A 28 15.63 -1.80 -3.03
C THR A 28 16.35 -0.59 -3.63
N LEU A 29 15.61 0.40 -4.13
CA LEU A 29 16.16 1.60 -4.75
C LEU A 29 16.92 2.47 -3.74
N ILE A 30 16.41 2.60 -2.51
CA ILE A 30 17.10 3.29 -1.41
C ILE A 30 18.44 2.62 -1.13
N ALA A 31 18.47 1.29 -1.01
CA ALA A 31 19.72 0.55 -0.76
C ALA A 31 20.77 0.81 -1.87
N TRP A 32 20.34 0.87 -3.14
CA TRP A 32 21.22 1.18 -4.26
C TRP A 32 21.68 2.64 -4.28
N ALA A 33 20.77 3.58 -4.02
CA ALA A 33 21.10 5.01 -3.97
C ALA A 33 22.12 5.30 -2.86
N THR A 34 21.95 4.68 -1.68
CA THR A 34 22.92 4.73 -0.57
C THR A 34 24.27 4.16 -0.99
N ALA A 35 24.31 2.99 -1.63
CA ALA A 35 25.55 2.37 -2.08
C ALA A 35 26.31 3.22 -3.13
N LEU A 36 25.58 4.05 -3.88
CA LEU A 36 26.12 4.96 -4.90
C LEU A 36 26.43 6.37 -4.36
N GLY A 37 26.19 6.64 -3.07
CA GLY A 37 26.41 7.96 -2.45
C GLY A 37 25.48 9.05 -2.99
N LYS A 38 24.23 8.70 -3.33
CA LYS A 38 23.22 9.62 -3.87
C LYS A 38 22.23 10.07 -2.79
N ASP A 39 22.70 10.88 -1.85
CA ASP A 39 21.93 11.25 -0.64
C ASP A 39 20.63 12.00 -0.95
N ASP A 40 20.62 12.84 -1.99
CA ASP A 40 19.43 13.55 -2.48
C ASP A 40 18.35 12.58 -2.98
N VAL A 41 18.76 11.54 -3.71
CA VAL A 41 17.85 10.49 -4.18
C VAL A 41 17.35 9.64 -3.01
N VAL A 42 18.21 9.34 -2.03
CA VAL A 42 17.81 8.61 -0.82
C VAL A 42 16.72 9.37 -0.05
N GLU A 43 16.87 10.69 0.11
CA GLU A 43 15.86 11.52 0.80
C GLU A 43 14.50 11.44 0.10
N LEU A 44 14.48 11.65 -1.23
CA LEU A 44 13.25 11.61 -2.02
C LEU A 44 12.59 10.22 -2.00
N LEU A 45 13.37 9.15 -2.15
CA LEU A 45 12.83 7.79 -2.13
C LEU A 45 12.31 7.39 -0.76
N ASN A 46 12.92 7.86 0.34
CA ASN A 46 12.39 7.63 1.68
C ASN A 46 11.07 8.37 1.90
N ALA A 47 10.94 9.61 1.41
CA ALA A 47 9.69 10.34 1.50
C ALA A 47 8.55 9.57 0.83
N THR A 48 8.76 9.07 -0.39
CA THR A 48 7.76 8.25 -1.08
C THR A 48 7.51 6.91 -0.37
N LEU A 49 8.55 6.23 0.12
CA LEU A 49 8.39 4.99 0.87
C LEU A 49 7.50 5.17 2.12
N GLU A 50 7.63 6.28 2.83
CA GLU A 50 6.78 6.56 3.99
C GLU A 50 5.33 6.90 3.59
N GLU A 51 5.13 7.56 2.45
CA GLU A 51 3.79 7.76 1.87
C GLU A 51 3.11 6.43 1.54
N GLU A 52 3.79 5.49 0.87
CA GLU A 52 3.18 4.19 0.52
C GLU A 52 2.88 3.34 1.75
N LYS A 53 3.76 3.36 2.77
CA LYS A 53 3.48 2.68 4.05
C LYS A 53 2.27 3.29 4.75
N ALA A 54 2.11 4.61 4.71
CA ALA A 54 0.95 5.27 5.30
C ALA A 54 -0.33 4.92 4.54
N THR A 55 -0.27 4.85 3.21
CA THR A 55 -1.38 4.43 2.34
C THR A 55 -1.79 2.98 2.63
N ASP A 56 -0.84 2.04 2.69
CA ASP A 56 -1.13 0.65 3.05
C ASP A 56 -1.74 0.52 4.45
N GLY A 57 -1.26 1.29 5.43
CA GLY A 57 -1.84 1.36 6.76
C GLY A 57 -3.28 1.88 6.76
N ALA A 58 -3.58 2.88 5.93
CA ALA A 58 -4.94 3.40 5.75
C ALA A 58 -5.86 2.37 5.07
N LEU A 59 -5.37 1.65 4.07
CA LEU A 59 -6.10 0.56 3.41
C LEU A 59 -6.38 -0.61 4.36
N THR A 60 -5.41 -0.97 5.19
CA THR A 60 -5.58 -1.96 6.27
C THR A 60 -6.70 -1.54 7.22
N SER A 61 -6.65 -0.29 7.69
CA SER A 61 -7.66 0.28 8.58
C SER A 61 -9.06 0.30 7.93
N LEU A 62 -9.12 0.53 6.62
CA LEU A 62 -10.38 0.50 5.85
C LEU A 62 -10.94 -0.93 5.72
N GLY A 63 -10.07 -1.90 5.46
CA GLY A 63 -10.40 -3.33 5.40
C GLY A 63 -10.96 -3.84 6.73
N GLU A 64 -10.22 -3.62 7.82
CA GLU A 64 -10.57 -4.01 9.19
C GLU A 64 -11.75 -3.20 9.76
N GLY A 65 -11.90 -1.93 9.35
CA GLY A 65 -12.99 -1.04 9.75
C GLY A 65 -14.36 -1.41 9.19
N GLY A 66 -14.51 -2.61 8.64
CA GLY A 66 -15.79 -3.21 8.27
C GLY A 66 -16.02 -3.37 6.76
N VAL A 67 -15.06 -3.05 5.87
CA VAL A 67 -15.19 -3.45 4.46
C VAL A 67 -15.17 -4.96 4.32
N ASN A 68 -14.27 -5.65 5.02
CA ASN A 68 -14.17 -7.10 5.00
C ASN A 68 -15.38 -7.77 5.64
N ASP A 69 -15.84 -7.28 6.79
CA ASP A 69 -17.00 -7.83 7.50
C ASP A 69 -18.28 -7.70 6.68
N ARG A 70 -18.53 -6.51 6.11
CA ARG A 70 -19.69 -6.29 5.23
C ARG A 70 -19.65 -7.11 3.95
N ALA A 71 -18.45 -7.49 3.47
CA ALA A 71 -18.30 -8.41 2.34
C ALA A 71 -18.61 -9.86 2.74
N ALA A 72 -18.27 -10.25 3.97
CA ALA A 72 -18.52 -11.59 4.51
C ALA A 72 -20.01 -11.83 4.85
N GLU A 73 -20.74 -10.80 5.32
CA GLU A 73 -22.18 -10.89 5.62
C GLU A 73 -23.09 -11.09 4.39
N LEU A 74 -22.58 -10.90 3.17
CA LEU A 74 -23.32 -11.11 1.92
C LEU A 74 -23.18 -12.53 1.33
N GLN A 75 -22.53 -13.47 2.03
CA GLN A 75 -22.48 -14.90 1.68
C GLN A 75 -23.55 -15.70 2.41
#